data_AF-A0A973R7M7-F1
#
_entry.id   AF-A0A973R7M7-F1
#
_cell.length_a   1.000
_cell.length_b   1.000
_cell.length_c   1.000
_cell.angle_alpha   90.00
_cell.angle_beta   90.00
_cell.angle_gamma   90.00
#
_symmetry.space_group_name_H-M   'P 1'
#
loop_
_entity.id
_entity.type
_entity.pdbx_description
1 polymer ?
#
loop_
_entity_poly.entity_id
_entity_poly.type
_entity_poly.pdbx_seq_one_letter_code
_entity_poly.pdbx_strand_id
1 'polypeptide(L)' 'MANMHKHPVRGLRGIEQQLWDNFEKSAQAVGSDRSALLRRFMEWHTGQPDAELPKRPEPSKG' A
#
# COMPACT_ATOMS: atom_id res chain seq x y z
N MET A 1 0.95 -27.42 -10.61
CA MET A 1 0.96 -25.99 -10.99
C MET A 1 1.50 -25.19 -9.80
N ALA A 2 2.74 -24.73 -9.85
CA ALA A 2 3.38 -24.05 -8.73
C ALA A 2 3.59 -22.57 -9.08
N ASN A 3 2.58 -21.74 -8.86
CA ASN A 3 2.80 -20.29 -8.73
C ASN A 3 2.60 -19.92 -7.27
N MET A 4 3.71 -20.07 -6.57
CA MET A 4 3.94 -19.80 -5.18
C MET A 4 3.80 -18.30 -4.93
N HIS A 5 2.64 -17.86 -4.42
CA HIS A 5 2.61 -16.60 -3.68
C HIS A 5 3.59 -16.78 -2.52
N LYS A 6 4.77 -16.15 -2.60
CA LYS A 6 5.86 -16.28 -1.61
C LYS A 6 5.42 -15.91 -0.20
N HIS A 7 4.29 -15.21 -0.06
CA HIS A 7 3.72 -14.78 1.20
C HIS A 7 2.21 -15.06 1.26
N PRO A 8 1.68 -15.41 2.44
CA PRO A 8 0.24 -15.60 2.62
C PRO A 8 -0.52 -14.29 2.44
N VAL A 9 -1.70 -14.36 1.83
CA VAL A 9 -2.64 -13.24 1.76
C VAL A 9 -3.19 -12.97 3.16
N ARG A 10 -3.08 -11.72 3.63
CA ARG A 10 -3.64 -11.26 4.89
C ARG A 10 -4.84 -10.36 4.61
N GLY A 11 -6.03 -10.81 4.99
CA GLY A 11 -7.25 -10.00 4.89
C GLY A 11 -7.25 -8.89 5.95
N LEU A 12 -7.51 -7.66 5.53
CA LEU A 12 -7.71 -6.52 6.44
C LEU A 12 -9.19 -6.44 6.83
N ARG A 13 -9.48 -6.10 8.09
CA ARG A 13 -10.85 -6.00 8.62
C ARG A 13 -11.16 -4.54 8.96
N GLY A 14 -12.43 -4.14 8.86
CA GLY A 14 -12.88 -2.79 9.23
C GLY A 14 -12.49 -1.69 8.25
N ILE A 15 -12.14 -2.04 7.01
CA ILE A 15 -11.84 -1.07 5.96
C ILE A 15 -13.07 -0.93 5.07
N GLU A 16 -13.61 0.29 4.99
CA GLU A 16 -14.69 0.61 4.06
C GLU A 16 -14.22 0.49 2.60
N GLN A 17 -15.09 -0.02 1.72
CA GLN A 17 -14.80 -0.16 0.30
C GLN A 17 -14.32 1.15 -0.33
N GLN A 18 -14.96 2.27 0.02
CA GLN A 18 -14.60 3.59 -0.49
C GLN A 18 -13.16 3.99 -0.12
N LEU A 19 -12.73 3.70 1.11
CA LEU A 19 -11.36 3.95 1.56
C LEU A 19 -10.38 3.05 0.79
N TRP A 20 -10.73 1.78 0.59
CA TRP A 20 -9.91 0.82 -0.14
C TRP A 20 -9.68 1.22 -1.61
N ASP A 21 -10.70 1.76 -2.27
CA ASP A 21 -10.60 2.23 -3.65
C ASP A 21 -9.84 3.55 -3.76
N ASN A 22 -10.03 4.46 -2.80
CA ASN A 22 -9.26 5.70 -2.73
C ASN A 22 -7.77 5.43 -2.50
N PHE A 23 -7.44 4.43 -1.67
CA PHE A 23 -6.07 4.02 -1.44
C PHE A 23 -5.42 3.44 -2.71
N GLU A 24 -6.14 2.66 -3.53
CA GLU A 24 -5.64 2.22 -4.84
C GLU A 24 -5.35 3.37 -5.78
N LYS A 25 -6.29 4.31 -5.94
CA LYS A 25 -6.07 5.50 -6.78
C LYS A 25 -4.88 6.32 -6.30
N SER A 26 -4.74 6.48 -4.99
CA SER A 26 -3.59 7.16 -4.38
C SER A 26 -2.28 6.44 -4.64
N ALA A 27 -2.25 5.10 -4.57
CA ALA A 27 -1.06 4.32 -4.87
C ALA A 27 -0.67 4.42 -6.35
N GLN A 28 -1.65 4.34 -7.25
CA GLN A 28 -1.43 4.50 -8.69
C GLN A 28 -0.91 5.90 -9.05
N ALA A 29 -1.40 6.95 -8.38
CA ALA A 29 -0.95 8.33 -8.60
C ALA A 29 0.54 8.56 -8.29
N VAL A 30 1.14 7.71 -7.44
CA VAL A 30 2.58 7.72 -7.13
C VAL A 30 3.35 6.59 -7.82
N GLY A 31 2.76 5.94 -8.83
CA GLY A 31 3.39 4.87 -9.61
C GLY A 31 3.59 3.57 -8.83
N SER A 32 2.71 3.27 -7.87
CA SER A 32 2.73 2.06 -7.04
C SER A 32 1.39 1.32 -7.07
N ASP A 33 1.30 0.22 -6.33
CA ASP A 33 0.07 -0.52 -6.05
C ASP A 33 -0.21 -0.54 -4.54
N ARG A 34 -1.45 -0.86 -4.15
CA ARG A 34 -1.84 -0.90 -2.73
C ARG A 34 -0.96 -1.80 -1.88
N SER A 35 -0.58 -2.97 -2.38
CA SER A 35 0.15 -3.97 -1.60
C SER A 35 1.59 -3.51 -1.35
N ALA A 36 2.25 -2.98 -2.38
CA ALA A 36 3.59 -2.42 -2.27
C ALA A 36 3.62 -1.21 -1.34
N LEU A 37 2.64 -0.29 -1.47
CA LEU A 37 2.57 0.90 -0.65
C LEU A 37 2.26 0.57 0.82
N LEU A 38 1.33 -0.34 1.07
CA LEU A 38 1.00 -0.81 2.41
C LEU A 38 2.20 -1.53 3.06
N ARG A 39 2.91 -2.37 2.31
CA ARG A 39 4.12 -3.03 2.79
C ARG A 39 5.19 -2.01 3.21
N ARG A 40 5.48 -1.01 2.37
CA ARG A 40 6.45 0.04 2.70
C ARG A 40 6.04 0.82 3.94
N PHE A 41 4.75 1.11 4.08
CA PHE A 41 4.21 1.73 5.28
C PHE A 41 4.43 0.85 6.53
N MET A 42 4.21 -0.46 6.44
CA MET A 42 4.50 -1.39 7.55
C MET A 42 6.00 -1.45 7.88
N GLU A 43 6.87 -1.50 6.88
CA GLU A 43 8.34 -1.49 7.05
C GLU A 43 8.78 -0.21 7.78
N TRP A 44 8.31 0.95 7.34
CA TRP A 44 8.56 2.22 8.01
C TRP A 44 8.01 2.26 9.43
N HIS A 45 6.76 1.84 9.63
CA HIS A 45 6.08 1.88 10.92
C HIS A 45 6.73 0.94 11.96
N THR A 46 7.31 -0.18 11.51
CA THR A 46 8.03 -1.13 12.37
C THR A 46 9.50 -0.79 12.56
N GLY A 47 9.98 0.32 11.98
CA GLY A 47 11.36 0.78 12.11
C GLY A 47 12.38 -0.12 11.40
N GLN A 48 12.01 -0.74 10.28
CA GLN A 48 12.98 -1.49 9.47
C GLN A 48 14.13 -0.58 9.02
N PRO A 49 15.38 -1.08 9.00
CA PRO A 49 16.50 -0.36 8.40
C PRO A 49 16.16 0.05 6.96
N ASP A 50 16.53 1.28 6.59
CA ASP A 50 16.32 1.87 5.25
C ASP A 50 14.85 2.06 4.82
N ALA A 51 13.88 1.83 5.70
CA ALA A 51 12.48 2.03 5.37
C ALA A 51 12.08 3.52 5.43
N GLU A 52 11.61 4.03 4.31
CA GLU A 52 11.15 5.42 4.18
C GLU A 52 9.62 5.52 4.23
N LEU A 53 9.13 6.60 4.83
CA LEU A 53 7.70 6.92 4.82
C LEU A 53 7.23 7.10 3.37
N PRO A 54 6.21 6.36 2.91
CA PRO A 54 5.73 6.53 1.54
C PRO A 54 5.18 7.94 1.29
N LYS A 55 5.50 8.48 0.11
CA LYS A 55 5.03 9.81 -0.29
C LYS A 55 3.51 9.81 -0.49
N ARG A 56 2.84 10.79 0.09
CA ARG A 56 1.44 11.09 -0.22
C ARG A 56 1.38 11.74 -1.61
N PRO A 57 0.44 11.35 -2.48
CA PRO A 57 0.25 12.08 -3.73
C PRO A 57 -0.13 13.53 -3.42
N GLU A 58 0.45 14.45 -4.20
CA GLU A 58 0.02 15.83 -4.16
C GLU A 58 -1.47 15.91 -4.54
N PRO A 59 -2.27 16.77 -3.89
CA PRO A 59 -3.64 16.96 -4.30
C PRO A 59 -3.64 17.38 -5.77
N SER A 60 -4.35 16.62 -6.60
CA SER A 60 -4.61 17.03 -7.98
C SER A 60 -5.25 18.41 -7.89
N LYS A 61 -4.57 19.44 -8.39
CA LYS A 61 -5.17 20.76 -8.56
C LYS A 61 -6.28 20.57 -9.59
N GLY A 62 -7.51 20.53 -9.12
CA GLY A 62 -8.71 20.46 -9.96
C GLY A 62 -8.88 21.70 -10.80
#